data_AF-A0A485CWK6-F1
#
_entry.id   AF-A0A485CWK6-F1
#
_cell.length_a   1.000
_cell.length_b   1.000
_cell.length_c   1.000
_cell.angle_alpha   90.00
_cell.angle_beta   90.00
_cell.angle_gamma   90.00
#
_symmetry.space_group_name_H-M   'P 1'
#
loop_
_entity.id
_entity.type
_entity.pdbx_description
1 polymer ?
#
loop_
_entity_poly.entity_id
_entity_poly.type
_entity_poly.pdbx_seq_one_letter_code
_entity_poly.pdbx_strand_id
1 'polypeptide(L)'
;MDKFDRATQRELLQILYDTYPEKLTESEVDSLLGHFPNYMTSLANLLYLEQHGLIKSGLHNTGDGFIPIDVPEITHKGIDFIRDDGGLGAILNVQTVKLHDSTIIALEDIIRVANLPEEKKSVLISKLRELPADTIKHLTLQLLTPAVLHPQNVIQAIEKLLQSL
;
A
#
# COMPACT_ATOMS: atom_id res chain seq x y z
N MET A 1 30.01 2.02 -4.22
CA MET A 1 28.88 1.29 -3.63
C MET A 1 27.99 2.29 -2.95
N ASP A 2 26.67 2.15 -3.12
CA ASP A 2 25.70 2.93 -2.36
C ASP A 2 25.74 2.51 -0.88
N LYS A 3 25.56 3.48 0.03
CA LYS A 3 25.50 3.22 1.47
C LYS A 3 24.26 2.42 1.85
N PHE A 4 23.16 2.58 1.11
CA PHE A 4 21.89 1.90 1.34
C PHE A 4 21.50 1.01 0.16
N ASP A 5 22.44 0.17 -0.27
CA ASP A 5 22.21 -0.76 -1.37
C ASP A 5 20.98 -1.65 -1.13
N ARG A 6 20.02 -1.58 -2.05
CA ARG A 6 18.73 -2.26 -1.89
C ARG A 6 18.83 -3.78 -2.02
N ALA A 7 19.80 -4.28 -2.76
CA ALA A 7 20.00 -5.73 -2.88
C ALA A 7 20.53 -6.29 -1.56
N THR A 8 21.54 -5.66 -0.97
CA THR A 8 22.07 -6.06 0.35
C THR A 8 21.02 -5.94 1.45
N GLN A 9 20.20 -4.88 1.46
CA GLN A 9 19.11 -4.75 2.43
C GLN A 9 18.04 -5.84 2.26
N ARG A 10 17.68 -6.18 1.01
CA ARG A 10 16.72 -7.25 0.74
C ARG A 10 17.27 -8.61 1.16
N GLU A 11 18.55 -8.88 0.93
CA GLU A 11 19.21 -10.09 1.39
C GLU A 11 19.19 -10.20 2.92
N LEU A 12 19.51 -9.11 3.63
CA LEU A 12 19.42 -9.10 5.09
C LEU A 12 18.00 -9.40 5.58
N LEU A 13 16.99 -8.76 4.99
CA LEU A 13 15.59 -9.00 5.34
C LEU A 13 15.17 -10.45 5.03
N GLN A 14 15.66 -11.03 3.93
CA GLN A 14 15.37 -12.40 3.56
C GLN A 14 15.96 -13.40 4.57
N ILE A 15 17.20 -13.20 5.01
CA ILE A 15 17.83 -14.06 6.03
C ILE A 15 17.04 -14.00 7.35
N LEU A 16 16.65 -12.79 7.78
CA LEU A 16 15.84 -12.63 8.99
C LEU A 16 14.42 -13.23 8.82
N TYR A 17 13.85 -13.15 7.63
CA TYR A 17 12.57 -13.78 7.28
C TYR A 17 12.65 -15.31 7.38
N ASP A 18 13.69 -15.92 6.80
CA ASP A 18 13.87 -17.37 6.77
C ASP A 18 14.19 -17.95 8.16
N THR A 19 14.78 -17.14 9.04
CA THR A 19 15.13 -17.53 10.41
C THR A 19 13.92 -17.46 11.36
N TYR A 20 12.96 -16.59 11.10
CA TYR A 20 11.79 -16.38 11.96
C TYR A 20 10.98 -17.68 12.17
N PRO A 21 10.55 -18.02 13.42
CA PRO A 21 10.57 -17.22 14.64
C PRO A 21 11.83 -17.38 15.51
N GLU A 22 12.82 -18.13 15.05
CA GLU A 22 14.08 -18.31 15.78
C GLU A 22 14.95 -17.04 15.66
N LYS A 23 16.03 -17.01 16.44
CA LYS A 23 17.02 -15.93 16.43
C LYS A 23 18.31 -16.40 15.77
N LEU A 24 19.01 -15.48 15.11
CA LEU A 24 20.37 -15.71 14.62
C LEU A 24 21.32 -15.94 15.80
N THR A 25 22.27 -16.85 15.62
CA THR A 25 23.46 -16.97 16.47
C THR A 25 24.42 -15.81 16.23
N GLU A 26 25.34 -15.55 17.17
CA GLU A 26 26.35 -14.50 17.02
C GLU A 26 27.19 -14.67 15.74
N SER A 27 27.58 -15.90 15.40
CA SER A 27 28.32 -16.18 14.17
C SER A 27 27.53 -15.88 12.89
N GLU A 28 26.22 -16.11 12.91
CA GLU A 28 25.35 -15.79 11.77
C GLU A 28 25.15 -14.28 11.65
N VAL A 29 25.08 -13.55 12.77
CA VAL A 29 25.07 -12.07 12.77
C VAL A 29 26.36 -11.53 12.16
N ASP A 30 27.52 -12.04 12.57
CA ASP A 30 28.80 -11.60 11.99
C ASP A 30 28.86 -11.86 10.48
N SER A 31 28.40 -13.03 10.03
CA SER A 31 28.31 -13.35 8.60
C SER A 31 27.38 -12.40 7.86
N LEU A 32 26.19 -12.15 8.42
CA LEU A 32 25.18 -11.25 7.86
C LEU A 32 25.72 -9.82 7.72
N LEU A 33 26.35 -9.29 8.76
CA LEU A 33 26.89 -7.94 8.75
C LEU A 33 28.14 -7.81 7.86
N GLY A 34 28.83 -8.92 7.61
CA GLY A 34 29.95 -9.02 6.67
C GLY A 34 29.59 -8.77 5.20
N HIS A 35 28.30 -8.87 4.83
CA HIS A 35 27.84 -8.52 3.47
C HIS A 35 27.87 -7.00 3.21
N PHE A 36 27.97 -6.18 4.27
CA PHE A 36 28.14 -4.74 4.12
C PHE A 36 29.63 -4.39 3.98
N PRO A 37 29.96 -3.33 3.22
CA PRO A 37 31.36 -2.98 2.96
C PRO A 37 32.16 -2.56 4.20
N ASN A 38 31.49 -2.19 5.30
CA ASN A 38 32.12 -1.90 6.59
C ASN A 38 31.09 -1.83 7.72
N TYR A 39 31.58 -1.85 8.96
CA TYR A 39 30.78 -1.76 10.19
C TYR A 39 29.87 -0.53 10.26
N MET A 40 30.35 0.65 9.86
CA MET A 40 29.51 1.87 9.89
C MET A 40 28.36 1.80 8.88
N THR A 41 28.55 1.08 7.78
CA THR A 41 27.53 0.86 6.76
C THR A 41 26.50 -0.16 7.24
N SER A 42 26.92 -1.27 7.86
CA SER A 42 25.97 -2.22 8.45
C SER A 42 25.15 -1.58 9.56
N LEU A 43 25.79 -0.83 10.47
CA LEU A 43 25.11 -0.09 11.54
C LEU A 43 24.05 0.89 10.99
N ALA A 44 24.41 1.67 9.96
CA ALA A 44 23.48 2.61 9.34
C ALA A 44 22.27 1.90 8.70
N ASN A 45 22.48 0.74 8.06
CA ASN A 45 21.41 -0.04 7.45
C ASN A 45 20.48 -0.66 8.50
N LEU A 46 21.02 -1.22 9.58
CA LEU A 46 20.22 -1.74 10.69
C LEU A 46 19.30 -0.67 11.28
N LEU A 47 19.85 0.51 11.58
CA LEU A 47 19.08 1.63 12.11
C LEU A 47 18.03 2.15 11.11
N TYR A 48 18.38 2.23 9.82
CA TYR A 48 17.45 2.67 8.79
C TYR A 48 16.26 1.71 8.63
N LEU A 49 16.51 0.40 8.59
CA LEU A 49 15.46 -0.61 8.48
C LEU A 49 14.58 -0.65 9.73
N GLU A 50 15.15 -0.42 10.91
CA GLU A 50 14.40 -0.27 12.16
C GLU A 50 13.53 0.98 12.19
N GLN A 51 14.00 2.11 11.65
CA GLN A 51 13.20 3.34 11.54
C GLN A 51 11.97 3.16 10.63
N HIS A 52 12.06 2.30 9.62
CA HIS A 52 10.89 1.88 8.81
C HIS A 52 10.06 0.79 9.49
N GLY A 53 10.52 0.31 10.64
CA GLY A 53 9.88 -0.74 11.43
C GLY A 53 9.95 -2.11 10.77
N LEU A 54 10.85 -2.34 9.81
CA LEU A 54 10.98 -3.63 9.12
C LEU A 54 11.72 -4.66 9.96
N ILE A 55 12.62 -4.21 10.83
CA ILE A 55 13.36 -5.04 11.78
C ILE A 55 13.36 -4.39 13.17
N LYS A 56 13.73 -5.15 14.18
CA LYS A 56 14.37 -4.64 15.40
C LYS A 56 15.87 -4.82 15.21
N SER A 57 16.66 -3.77 15.40
CA SER A 57 18.09 -3.83 15.10
C SER A 57 18.90 -4.58 16.17
N GLY A 58 18.36 -4.71 17.38
CA GLY A 58 19.11 -5.18 18.56
C GLY A 58 20.12 -4.14 19.08
N LEU A 59 20.12 -2.93 18.53
CA LEU A 59 21.02 -1.86 18.92
C LEU A 59 20.39 -0.94 19.97
N HIS A 60 21.21 -0.49 20.92
CA HIS A 60 20.83 0.50 21.92
C HIS A 60 21.69 1.75 21.80
N ASN A 61 21.06 2.93 21.84
CA ASN A 61 21.76 4.21 21.82
C ASN A 61 22.21 4.60 23.23
N THR A 62 23.51 4.77 23.43
CA THR A 62 24.12 5.13 24.73
C THR A 62 24.44 6.63 24.85
N GLY A 63 24.14 7.44 23.84
CA GLY A 63 24.54 8.85 23.74
C GLY A 63 25.88 9.05 23.01
N ASP A 64 26.84 8.16 23.24
CA ASP A 64 28.15 8.16 22.57
C ASP A 64 28.19 7.28 21.30
N GLY A 65 27.11 6.53 21.05
CA GLY A 65 27.01 5.64 19.90
C GLY A 65 25.91 4.59 20.08
N PHE A 66 25.99 3.54 19.27
CA PHE A 66 25.10 2.40 19.33
C PHE A 66 25.88 1.15 19.73
N ILE A 67 25.33 0.38 20.67
CA ILE A 67 25.89 -0.91 21.11
C ILE A 67 24.88 -2.03 20.82
N PRO A 68 25.33 -3.23 20.41
CA PRO A 68 24.44 -4.39 20.31
C PRO A 68 24.08 -4.89 21.72
N ILE A 69 22.79 -5.02 21.99
CA ILE A 69 22.22 -5.62 23.22
C ILE A 69 21.38 -6.87 22.94
N ASP A 70 21.06 -7.11 21.66
CA ASP A 70 20.37 -8.30 21.15
C ASP A 70 20.77 -8.47 19.67
N VAL A 71 20.35 -9.57 19.06
CA VAL A 71 20.53 -9.81 17.62
C VAL A 71 19.39 -9.18 16.80
N PRO A 72 19.62 -8.83 15.52
CA PRO A 72 18.55 -8.32 14.66
C PRO A 72 17.42 -9.34 14.46
N GLU A 73 16.18 -8.86 14.42
CA GLU A 73 14.96 -9.67 14.25
C GLU A 73 14.03 -9.01 13.23
N ILE A 74 13.39 -9.78 12.34
CA ILE A 74 12.37 -9.23 11.43
C ILE A 74 11.07 -8.91 12.17
N THR A 75 10.37 -7.85 11.78
CA THR A 75 9.03 -7.55 12.32
C THR A 75 7.93 -8.06 11.37
N HIS A 76 6.67 -7.98 11.81
CA HIS A 76 5.53 -8.20 10.92
C HIS A 76 5.55 -7.29 9.67
N LYS A 77 6.01 -6.04 9.78
CA LYS A 77 6.14 -5.14 8.62
C LYS A 77 7.26 -5.59 7.68
N GLY A 78 8.37 -6.12 8.21
CA GLY A 78 9.44 -6.70 7.41
C GLY A 78 8.95 -7.94 6.66
N ILE A 79 8.18 -8.81 7.32
CA ILE A 79 7.53 -9.97 6.71
C ILE A 79 6.59 -9.53 5.57
N ASP A 80 5.71 -8.56 5.84
CA ASP A 80 4.78 -8.03 4.84
C ASP A 80 5.53 -7.39 3.65
N PHE A 81 6.65 -6.70 3.92
CA PHE A 81 7.52 -6.13 2.88
C PHE A 81 8.17 -7.21 2.00
N ILE A 82 8.62 -8.34 2.57
CA ILE A 82 9.19 -9.45 1.80
C ILE A 82 8.14 -10.12 0.91
N ARG A 83 6.93 -10.31 1.45
CA ARG A 83 5.81 -10.94 0.73
C ARG A 83 5.29 -10.11 -0.42
N ASP A 84 5.44 -8.78 -0.35
CA ASP A 84 5.03 -7.83 -1.39
C ASP A 84 3.55 -7.97 -1.80
N ASP A 85 2.70 -8.48 -0.88
CA ASP A 85 1.27 -8.72 -1.07
C ASP A 85 0.39 -7.67 -0.38
N GLY A 86 1.01 -6.60 0.14
CA GLY A 86 0.35 -5.57 0.95
C GLY A 86 0.11 -5.98 2.40
N GLY A 87 0.53 -7.19 2.79
CA GLY A 87 0.48 -7.68 4.17
C GLY A 87 -0.92 -7.91 4.71
N LEU A 88 -0.98 -8.31 5.98
CA LEU A 88 -2.27 -8.48 6.68
C LEU A 88 -3.04 -7.15 6.81
N GLY A 89 -2.36 -6.00 6.73
CA GLY A 89 -3.00 -4.70 6.68
C GLY A 89 -3.94 -4.55 5.47
N ALA A 90 -3.55 -5.01 4.28
CA ALA A 90 -4.41 -4.97 3.10
C ALA A 90 -5.66 -5.85 3.22
N ILE A 91 -5.56 -6.93 3.99
CA ILE A 91 -6.65 -7.89 4.21
C ILE A 91 -7.59 -7.43 5.35
N LEU A 92 -7.02 -6.94 6.45
CA LEU A 92 -7.75 -6.59 7.67
C LEU A 92 -8.29 -5.16 7.65
N ASN A 93 -7.62 -4.22 6.97
CA ASN A 93 -8.07 -2.84 6.80
C ASN A 93 -8.79 -2.62 5.47
N VAL A 94 -9.48 -3.64 4.94
CA VAL A 94 -10.50 -3.40 3.90
C VAL A 94 -11.52 -2.47 4.51
N GLN A 95 -11.36 -1.18 4.26
CA GLN A 95 -12.40 -0.20 4.52
C GLN A 95 -13.53 -0.59 3.57
N THR A 96 -14.58 -1.20 4.13
CA THR A 96 -15.85 -1.30 3.42
C THR A 96 -16.29 0.13 3.16
N VAL A 97 -15.97 0.66 1.98
CA VAL A 97 -16.58 1.88 1.47
C VAL A 97 -18.06 1.55 1.35
N LYS A 98 -18.80 1.87 2.42
CA LYS A 98 -20.25 1.95 2.37
C LYS A 98 -20.53 3.19 1.55
N LEU A 99 -20.91 2.97 0.29
CA LEU A 99 -21.50 4.04 -0.49
C LEU A 99 -22.75 4.48 0.26
N HIS A 100 -22.68 5.65 0.86
CA HIS A 100 -23.84 6.29 1.46
C HIS A 100 -24.74 6.78 0.32
N ASP A 101 -26.05 6.92 0.56
CA ASP A 101 -27.00 7.41 -0.45
C ASP A 101 -26.56 8.73 -1.12
N SER A 102 -25.70 9.50 -0.44
CA SER A 102 -25.08 10.72 -0.97
C SER A 102 -24.20 10.50 -2.20
N THR A 103 -23.59 9.33 -2.39
CA THR A 103 -22.79 9.04 -3.60
C THR A 103 -23.69 8.87 -4.82
N ILE A 104 -24.85 8.24 -4.67
CA ILE A 104 -25.83 8.10 -5.74
C ILE A 104 -26.36 9.48 -6.12
N ILE A 105 -26.71 10.30 -5.13
CA ILE A 105 -27.16 11.68 -5.35
C ILE A 105 -26.11 12.50 -6.10
N ALA A 106 -24.83 12.40 -5.73
CA ALA A 106 -23.76 13.10 -6.42
C ALA A 106 -23.61 12.68 -7.90
N LEU A 107 -23.76 11.39 -8.21
CA LEU A 107 -23.74 10.89 -9.58
C LEU A 107 -24.99 11.37 -10.36
N GLU A 108 -26.16 11.44 -9.74
CA GLU A 108 -27.35 12.01 -10.36
C GLU A 108 -27.18 13.48 -10.70
N ASP A 109 -26.61 14.27 -9.78
CA ASP A 109 -26.39 15.70 -10.00
C ASP A 109 -25.41 15.96 -11.15
N ILE A 110 -24.36 15.13 -11.26
CA ILE A 110 -23.44 15.14 -12.41
C ILE A 110 -24.21 14.88 -13.72
N ILE A 111 -25.12 13.90 -13.76
CA ILE A 111 -25.94 13.60 -14.94
C ILE A 111 -26.89 14.77 -15.25
N ARG A 112 -27.48 15.42 -14.24
CA ARG A 112 -28.43 16.54 -14.43
C ARG A 112 -27.77 17.77 -15.06
N VAL A 113 -26.55 18.10 -14.65
CA VAL A 113 -25.80 19.25 -15.19
C VAL A 113 -25.11 18.96 -16.53
N ALA A 114 -25.13 17.70 -16.99
CA ALA A 114 -24.57 17.32 -18.28
C ALA A 114 -25.34 17.97 -19.45
N ASN A 115 -24.61 18.29 -20.52
CA ASN A 115 -25.21 18.79 -21.76
C ASN A 115 -25.79 17.63 -22.60
N LEU A 116 -26.84 16.98 -22.08
CA LEU A 116 -27.54 15.86 -22.69
C LEU A 116 -29.05 16.17 -22.83
N PRO A 117 -29.76 15.55 -23.79
CA PRO A 117 -31.22 15.60 -23.83
C PRO A 117 -31.85 15.08 -22.54
N GLU A 118 -32.92 15.71 -22.06
CA GLU A 118 -33.60 15.35 -20.80
C GLU A 118 -34.09 13.89 -20.77
N GLU A 119 -34.54 13.36 -21.91
CA GLU A 119 -34.91 11.95 -22.06
C GLU A 119 -33.74 11.02 -21.75
N LYS A 120 -32.53 11.33 -22.24
CA LYS A 120 -31.32 10.55 -21.98
C LYS A 120 -30.88 10.65 -20.52
N LYS A 121 -30.96 11.84 -19.93
CA LYS A 121 -30.66 12.04 -18.49
C LYS A 121 -31.56 11.18 -17.61
N SER A 122 -32.87 11.17 -17.89
CA SER A 122 -33.85 10.38 -17.16
C SER A 122 -33.54 8.87 -17.20
N VAL A 123 -33.19 8.35 -18.38
CA VAL A 123 -32.80 6.94 -18.54
C VAL A 123 -31.53 6.60 -17.76
N LEU A 124 -30.51 7.47 -17.80
CA LEU A 124 -29.25 7.24 -17.08
C LEU A 124 -29.45 7.22 -15.56
N ILE A 125 -30.28 8.13 -15.03
CA ILE A 125 -30.62 8.18 -13.60
C ILE A 125 -31.40 6.94 -13.17
N SER A 126 -32.37 6.48 -13.97
CA SER A 126 -33.12 5.24 -13.69
C SER A 126 -32.18 4.05 -13.59
N LYS A 127 -31.32 3.86 -14.60
CA LYS A 127 -30.33 2.77 -14.62
C LYS A 127 -29.41 2.83 -13.42
N LEU A 128 -28.91 4.01 -13.05
CA LEU A 128 -28.02 4.18 -11.91
C LEU A 128 -28.66 3.71 -10.59
N ARG A 129 -29.96 3.99 -10.38
CA ARG A 129 -30.71 3.59 -9.17
C ARG A 129 -31.03 2.11 -9.09
N GLU A 130 -31.09 1.43 -10.23
CA GLU A 130 -31.34 -0.02 -10.31
C GLU A 130 -30.08 -0.87 -10.08
N LEU A 131 -28.90 -0.24 -10.06
CA LEU A 131 -27.64 -0.96 -9.89
C LEU A 131 -27.46 -1.48 -8.45
N PRO A 132 -26.91 -2.70 -8.27
CA PRO A 132 -26.45 -3.17 -6.97
C PRO A 132 -25.36 -2.27 -6.39
N ALA A 133 -25.30 -2.16 -5.07
CA ALA A 133 -24.32 -1.32 -4.37
C ALA A 133 -22.86 -1.62 -4.78
N ASP A 134 -22.51 -2.89 -5.00
CA ASP A 134 -21.18 -3.28 -5.47
C ASP A 134 -20.87 -2.77 -6.88
N THR A 135 -21.88 -2.72 -7.76
CA THR A 135 -21.71 -2.18 -9.12
C THR A 135 -21.54 -0.67 -9.09
N ILE A 136 -22.28 0.03 -8.21
CA ILE A 136 -22.10 1.47 -7.99
C ILE A 136 -20.71 1.76 -7.43
N LYS A 137 -20.17 0.88 -6.56
CA LYS A 137 -18.80 1.01 -6.02
C LYS A 137 -17.76 0.87 -7.12
N HIS A 138 -17.89 -0.14 -7.97
CA HIS A 138 -17.01 -0.32 -9.13
C HIS A 138 -17.09 0.85 -10.11
N LEU A 139 -18.30 1.33 -10.41
CA LEU A 139 -18.52 2.52 -11.24
C LEU A 139 -17.82 3.73 -10.65
N THR A 140 -18.02 4.00 -9.36
CA THR A 140 -17.41 5.15 -8.66
C THR A 140 -15.88 5.10 -8.75
N LEU A 141 -15.27 3.93 -8.50
CA LEU A 141 -13.82 3.75 -8.60
C LEU A 141 -13.29 3.96 -10.02
N GLN A 142 -14.00 3.46 -11.04
CA GLN A 142 -13.63 3.66 -12.44
C GLN A 142 -13.75 5.11 -12.91
N LEU A 143 -14.61 5.90 -12.26
CA LEU A 143 -14.78 7.32 -12.56
C LEU A 143 -13.73 8.22 -11.90
N LEU A 144 -13.02 7.76 -10.85
CA LEU A 144 -12.01 8.57 -10.17
C LEU A 144 -10.86 8.96 -11.10
N THR A 145 -10.34 8.03 -11.90
CA THR A 145 -9.24 8.29 -12.83
C THR A 145 -9.59 9.33 -13.90
N PRO A 146 -10.69 9.23 -14.67
CA PRO A 146 -11.08 10.26 -15.63
C PRO A 146 -11.58 11.55 -14.97
N ALA A 147 -12.21 11.52 -13.78
CA ALA A 147 -12.66 12.73 -13.10
C ALA A 147 -11.50 13.63 -12.66
N VAL A 148 -10.39 13.04 -12.22
CA VAL A 148 -9.18 13.79 -11.84
C VAL A 148 -8.47 14.38 -13.06
N LEU A 149 -8.45 13.66 -14.19
CA LEU A 149 -7.70 14.07 -15.38
C LEU A 149 -8.51 14.98 -16.32
N HIS A 150 -9.79 14.68 -16.51
CA HIS A 150 -10.68 15.36 -17.45
C HIS A 150 -12.12 15.38 -16.93
N PRO A 151 -12.50 16.35 -16.07
CA PRO A 151 -13.83 16.43 -15.46
C PRO A 151 -15.00 16.41 -16.48
N GLN A 152 -14.78 16.95 -17.69
CA GLN A 152 -15.80 16.97 -18.75
C GLN A 152 -16.04 15.60 -19.39
N ASN A 153 -15.10 14.66 -19.28
CA ASN A 153 -15.20 13.32 -19.87
C ASN A 153 -15.88 12.31 -18.93
N VAL A 154 -16.20 12.71 -17.70
CA VAL A 154 -16.87 11.86 -16.70
C VAL A 154 -18.23 11.38 -17.22
N ILE A 155 -18.98 12.23 -17.91
CA ILE A 155 -20.29 11.87 -18.48
C ILE A 155 -20.16 10.78 -19.55
N GLN A 156 -19.18 10.89 -20.45
CA GLN A 156 -18.96 9.88 -21.49
C GLN A 156 -18.54 8.54 -20.90
N ALA A 157 -17.75 8.57 -19.81
CA ALA A 157 -17.39 7.37 -19.06
C ALA A 157 -18.60 6.73 -18.38
N ILE A 158 -19.47 7.54 -17.74
CA ILE A 158 -20.73 7.07 -17.15
C ILE A 158 -21.62 6.41 -18.21
N GLU A 159 -21.84 7.07 -19.36
CA GLU A 159 -22.66 6.54 -20.45
C GLU A 159 -22.13 5.21 -20.98
N LYS A 160 -20.82 5.12 -21.25
CA LYS A 160 -20.18 3.90 -21.76
C LYS A 160 -20.31 2.74 -20.78
N LEU A 161 -20.12 3.00 -19.49
CA LEU A 161 -20.19 1.96 -18.45
C LEU A 161 -21.63 1.45 -18.26
N LEU A 162 -22.61 2.36 -18.18
CA LEU A 162 -24.04 1.99 -18.06
C LEU A 162 -24.63 1.33 -19.31
N GLN A 163 -23.97 1.43 -20.46
CA GLN A 163 -24.32 0.69 -21.68
C GLN A 163 -23.66 -0.70 -21.75
N SER A 164 -22.56 -0.91 -21.04
CA SER A 164 -21.81 -2.18 -21.01
C SER A 164 -22.26 -3.15 -19.91
N LEU A 165 -23.09 -2.67 -18.99
CA LEU A 165 -23.79 -3.44 -17.95
C LEU A 165 -25.17 -3.87 -18.46
#